data_AF-A0A1H9SIL1-F1
#
_entry.id   AF-A0A1H9SIL1-F1
#
_cell.length_a   1.000
_cell.length_b   1.000
_cell.length_c   1.000
_cell.angle_alpha   90.00
_cell.angle_beta   90.00
_cell.angle_gamma   90.00
#
_symmetry.space_group_name_H-M   'P 1'
#
loop_
_entity.id
_entity.type
_entity.pdbx_description
1 polymer ?
#
loop_
_entity_poly.entity_id
_entity_poly.type
_entity_poly.pdbx_seq_one_letter_code
_entity_poly.pdbx_strand_id
1 'polypeptide(L)'
;MPKGLVQRWEAVYARYGWTGPEGVAEASEDVGALWREMAAVLGCPWWLVAGLVTAAEAFDAQGREWSVWAAAQTGFFDDQSRRLSGVLLVRADVFSPLSGR
;
A
#
# COMPACT_ATOMS: atom_id res chain seq x y z
N MET A 1 19.88 -6.97 21.73
CA MET A 1 19.19 -6.11 20.75
C MET A 1 19.99 -4.81 20.55
N PRO A 2 20.32 -4.42 19.30
CA PRO A 2 21.00 -3.16 19.01
C PRO A 2 20.21 -1.94 19.50
N LYS A 3 20.92 -0.90 19.94
CA LYS A 3 20.29 0.36 20.35
C LYS A 3 19.54 0.96 19.15
N GLY A 4 18.31 1.43 19.37
CA GLY A 4 17.51 2.10 18.35
C GLY A 4 16.66 1.16 17.49
N LEU A 5 16.95 -0.14 17.42
CA LEU A 5 16.20 -1.04 16.53
C LEU A 5 14.74 -1.20 16.96
N VAL A 6 14.49 -1.31 18.27
CA VAL A 6 13.14 -1.34 18.84
C VAL A 6 12.41 -0.03 18.57
N GLN A 7 13.09 1.11 18.76
CA GLN A 7 12.50 2.44 18.53
C GLN A 7 12.13 2.66 17.05
N ARG A 8 12.96 2.20 16.12
CA ARG A 8 12.63 2.23 14.69
C ARG A 8 11.40 1.38 14.40
N TRP A 9 11.34 0.18 14.96
CA TRP A 9 10.19 -0.70 14.79
C TRP A 9 8.92 -0.10 15.37
N GLU A 10 8.96 0.48 16.57
CA GLU A 10 7.84 1.18 17.17
C GLU A 10 7.36 2.34 16.28
N ALA A 11 8.28 3.12 15.71
CA ALA A 11 7.94 4.24 14.84
C ALA A 11 7.23 3.76 13.55
N VAL A 12 7.75 2.72 12.90
CA VAL A 12 7.15 2.16 11.68
C VAL A 12 5.82 1.48 11.99
N TYR A 13 5.72 0.72 13.08
CA TYR A 13 4.50 0.06 13.50
C TYR A 13 3.39 1.05 13.86
N ALA A 14 3.76 2.15 14.54
CA ALA A 14 2.83 3.25 14.79
C ALA A 14 2.32 3.84 13.48
N ARG A 15 3.20 4.15 12.52
CA ARG A 15 2.79 4.66 11.20
C ARG A 15 1.86 3.69 10.48
N TYR A 16 2.19 2.39 10.46
CA TYR A 16 1.33 1.34 9.90
C TYR A 16 -0.08 1.39 10.47
N GLY A 17 -0.24 1.58 11.79
CA GLY A 17 -1.55 1.66 12.45
C GLY A 17 -2.41 2.87 12.06
N TRP A 18 -1.83 3.90 11.44
CA TRP A 18 -2.52 5.11 11.01
C TRP A 18 -2.58 5.29 9.49
N THR A 19 -1.93 4.39 8.75
CA THR A 19 -1.83 4.47 7.30
C THR A 19 -3.16 4.10 6.63
N GLY A 20 -3.60 4.92 5.68
CA GLY A 20 -4.73 4.61 4.81
C GLY A 20 -4.41 3.49 3.82
N PRO A 21 -5.44 2.94 3.13
CA PRO A 21 -5.31 1.85 2.15
C PRO A 21 -4.12 1.99 1.19
N GLU A 22 -3.85 3.22 0.74
CA GLU A 22 -2.80 3.58 -0.21
C GLU A 22 -1.36 3.31 0.27
N GLY A 23 -1.12 3.33 1.59
CA GLY A 23 0.21 3.15 2.16
C GLY A 23 0.41 1.80 2.85
N VAL A 24 -0.63 0.97 2.98
CA VAL A 24 -0.55 -0.26 3.79
C VAL A 24 0.52 -1.20 3.24
N ALA A 25 0.66 -1.28 1.92
CA ALA A 25 1.68 -2.12 1.29
C ALA A 25 3.10 -1.75 1.73
N GLU A 26 3.49 -0.48 1.57
CA GLU A 26 4.81 0.04 1.96
C GLU A 26 5.02 -0.06 3.47
N ALA A 27 4.02 0.33 4.27
CA ALA A 27 4.12 0.27 5.72
C ALA A 27 4.29 -1.18 6.23
N SER A 28 3.64 -2.15 5.58
CA SER A 28 3.79 -3.58 5.91
C SER A 28 5.20 -4.07 5.60
N GLU A 29 5.75 -3.70 4.44
CA GLU A 29 7.12 -4.05 4.05
C GLU A 29 8.15 -3.54 5.06
N ASP A 30 8.02 -2.27 5.48
CA ASP A 30 8.92 -1.66 6.47
C ASP A 30 8.85 -2.35 7.84
N VAL A 31 7.66 -2.75 8.30
CA VAL A 31 7.51 -3.50 9.56
C VAL A 31 8.19 -4.87 9.42
N GLY A 32 7.96 -5.57 8.31
CA GLY A 32 8.55 -6.89 8.03
C GLY A 32 10.08 -6.84 7.96
N ALA A 33 10.65 -5.80 7.35
CA ALA A 33 12.09 -5.59 7.30
C ALA A 33 12.71 -5.46 8.70
N LEU A 34 12.11 -4.65 9.57
CA LEU A 34 12.62 -4.46 10.94
C LEU A 34 12.47 -5.71 11.80
N TRP A 35 11.44 -6.52 11.59
CA TRP A 35 11.35 -7.83 12.24
C TRP A 35 12.49 -8.77 11.83
N ARG A 36 12.86 -8.80 10.54
CA ARG A 36 14.02 -9.58 10.07
C ARG A 36 15.33 -9.05 10.64
N GLU A 37 15.50 -7.74 10.73
CA GLU A 37 16.67 -7.14 11.39
C GLU A 37 16.78 -7.58 12.86
N MET A 38 15.65 -7.64 13.58
CA MET A 38 15.63 -8.15 14.95
C MET A 38 15.96 -9.64 15.02
N ALA A 39 15.45 -10.44 14.08
CA ALA A 39 15.71 -11.87 14.00
C ALA A 39 17.19 -12.18 13.72
N ALA A 40 17.90 -11.29 13.03
CA ALA A 40 19.31 -11.42 12.71
C ALA A 40 20.26 -11.06 13.88
N VAL A 41 19.73 -10.64 15.03
CA VAL A 41 20.56 -10.27 16.19
C VAL A 41 21.18 -11.52 16.83
N LEU A 42 22.51 -11.53 16.91
CA LEU A 42 23.26 -12.61 17.56
C LEU A 42 22.82 -12.80 19.02
N GLY A 43 22.69 -14.07 19.42
CA GLY A 43 22.29 -14.45 20.77
C GLY A 43 20.78 -14.43 21.04
N CYS A 44 19.94 -14.13 20.04
CA CYS A 44 18.50 -14.33 20.16
C CYS A 44 18.17 -15.84 20.30
N PRO A 45 17.36 -16.24 21.28
CA PRO A 45 16.88 -17.62 21.39
C PRO A 45 16.14 -18.05 20.12
N TRP A 46 16.30 -19.31 19.71
CA TRP A 46 15.72 -19.80 18.44
C TRP A 46 14.20 -19.61 18.34
N TRP A 47 13.48 -19.73 19.44
CA TRP A 47 12.01 -19.57 19.47
C TRP A 47 11.61 -18.11 19.25
N LEU A 48 12.44 -17.16 19.70
CA LEU A 48 12.23 -15.74 19.45
C LEU A 48 12.51 -15.43 17.98
N VAL A 49 13.60 -15.97 17.43
CA VAL A 49 13.91 -15.87 16.00
C VAL A 49 12.75 -16.38 15.15
N ALA A 50 12.19 -17.55 15.48
CA ALA A 50 11.04 -18.10 14.80
C ALA A 50 9.83 -17.15 14.83
N GLY A 51 9.48 -16.62 16.00
CA GLY A 51 8.38 -15.66 16.13
C GLY A 51 8.59 -14.37 15.33
N LEU A 52 9.81 -13.83 15.32
CA LEU A 52 10.16 -12.62 14.56
C LEU A 52 10.10 -12.87 13.04
N VAL A 53 10.59 -14.03 12.57
CA VAL A 53 10.51 -14.42 11.16
C VAL A 53 9.07 -14.62 10.73
N THR A 54 8.26 -15.35 11.51
CA THR A 54 6.83 -15.53 11.21
C THR A 54 6.08 -14.20 11.16
N ALA A 55 6.38 -13.27 12.07
CA ALA A 55 5.81 -11.93 12.02
C ALA A 55 6.21 -11.20 10.73
N ALA A 56 7.48 -11.25 10.33
CA ALA A 56 7.94 -10.67 9.08
C ALA A 56 7.20 -11.25 7.86
N GLU A 57 7.09 -12.58 7.78
CA GLU A 57 6.40 -13.28 6.68
C GLU A 57 4.92 -12.88 6.57
N ALA A 58 4.24 -12.71 7.71
CA ALA A 58 2.85 -12.26 7.75
C ALA A 58 2.72 -10.83 7.18
N PHE A 59 3.63 -9.93 7.55
CA PHE A 59 3.65 -8.57 7.00
C PHE A 59 4.01 -8.54 5.51
N ASP A 60 4.90 -9.41 5.02
CA ASP A 60 5.17 -9.49 3.59
C ASP A 60 3.94 -9.99 2.81
N ALA A 61 3.23 -10.97 3.36
CA ALA A 61 2.00 -11.48 2.76
C ALA A 61 0.94 -10.38 2.66
N GLN A 62 0.72 -9.66 3.76
CA GLN A 62 -0.16 -8.51 3.78
C GLN A 62 0.27 -7.44 2.78
N GLY A 63 1.56 -7.08 2.73
CA GLY A 63 2.08 -6.10 1.80
C GLY A 63 1.76 -6.45 0.35
N ARG A 64 2.00 -7.71 -0.04
CA ARG A 64 1.67 -8.21 -1.39
C ARG A 64 0.17 -8.14 -1.68
N GLU A 65 -0.68 -8.56 -0.75
CA GLU A 65 -2.14 -8.51 -0.92
C GLU A 65 -2.64 -7.08 -1.13
N TRP A 66 -2.15 -6.14 -0.34
CA TRP A 66 -2.49 -4.72 -0.47
C TRP A 66 -1.96 -4.10 -1.75
N SER A 67 -0.76 -4.47 -2.21
CA SER A 67 -0.25 -4.04 -3.51
C SER A 67 -1.14 -4.50 -4.67
N VAL A 68 -1.59 -5.77 -4.63
CA VAL A 68 -2.51 -6.32 -5.65
C VAL A 68 -3.84 -5.57 -5.61
N TRP A 69 -4.39 -5.35 -4.42
CA TRP A 69 -5.64 -4.61 -4.24
C TRP A 69 -5.55 -3.17 -4.75
N ALA A 70 -4.49 -2.44 -4.40
CA ALA A 70 -4.27 -1.06 -4.82
C ALA A 70 -4.09 -0.94 -6.35
N ALA A 71 -3.39 -1.88 -6.96
CA ALA A 71 -3.25 -1.96 -8.42
C ALA A 71 -4.60 -2.21 -9.11
N ALA A 72 -5.41 -3.12 -8.56
CA ALA A 72 -6.76 -3.41 -9.09
C ALA A 72 -7.68 -2.19 -8.99
N GLN A 73 -7.63 -1.45 -7.88
CA GLN A 73 -8.43 -0.26 -7.68
C GLN A 73 -8.04 0.85 -8.66
N THR A 74 -6.74 1.09 -8.85
CA THR A 74 -6.23 2.09 -9.81
C THR A 74 -6.63 1.75 -11.25
N GLY A 75 -6.49 0.48 -11.65
CA GLY A 75 -6.88 0.01 -12.99
C GLY A 75 -8.39 0.11 -13.24
N PHE A 76 -9.22 -0.14 -12.23
CA PHE A 76 -10.67 0.04 -12.32
C PHE A 76 -11.04 1.50 -12.59
N PHE A 77 -10.44 2.45 -11.87
CA PHE A 77 -10.71 3.87 -12.07
C PHE A 77 -10.20 4.37 -13.43
N ASP A 78 -9.05 3.89 -13.91
CA ASP A 78 -8.54 4.22 -15.24
C ASP A 78 -9.49 3.72 -16.35
N ASP A 79 -9.99 2.48 -16.27
CA ASP A 79 -10.95 1.93 -17.24
C ASP A 79 -12.29 2.68 -17.22
N GLN A 80 -12.83 3.00 -16.05
CA GLN A 80 -14.06 3.80 -15.92
C GLN A 80 -13.87 5.21 -16.51
N SER A 81 -12.73 5.86 -16.26
CA SER A 81 -12.45 7.19 -16.80
C SER A 81 -12.40 7.18 -18.34
N ARG A 82 -11.81 6.14 -18.95
CA ARG A 82 -11.80 5.96 -20.41
C ARG A 82 -13.19 5.72 -20.98
N ARG A 83 -14.01 4.88 -20.33
CA ARG A 83 -15.38 4.62 -20.77
C ARG A 83 -16.25 5.86 -20.71
N LEU A 84 -16.18 6.62 -19.61
CA LEU A 84 -16.93 7.86 -19.47
C LEU A 84 -16.46 8.92 -20.46
N SER A 85 -15.15 9.05 -20.69
CA SER A 85 -14.60 9.98 -21.69
C SER A 85 -14.97 9.61 -23.13
N GLY A 86 -15.11 8.32 -23.44
CA GLY A 86 -15.59 7.83 -24.74
C GLY A 86 -17.09 8.03 -24.96
N VAL A 87 -17.90 8.03 -23.89
CA VAL A 87 -19.34 8.32 -23.94
C VAL A 87 -19.63 9.82 -23.97
N LEU A 88 -18.75 10.66 -23.40
CA LEU A 88 -18.84 12.13 -23.38
C LEU A 88 -18.20 12.82 -24.59
N LEU A 89 -18.10 12.15 -25.74
CA LEU A 89 -18.03 12.83 -27.03
C LEU A 89 -19.43 13.34 -27.41
N VAL A 90 -20.02 14.18 -26.54
CA VAL A 90 -21.17 15.00 -26.89
C VAL A 90 -20.67 15.94 -27.97
N ARG A 91 -21.10 15.67 -29.21
CA ARG A 91 -20.97 16.54 -30.37
C ARG A 91 -21.14 18.00 -29.96
N ALA A 92 -20.02 18.73 -29.93
CA ALA A 92 -19.99 20.18 -29.64
C ALA A 92 -20.70 21.00 -30.74
N ASP A 93 -21.16 20.35 -31.81
CA ASP A 93 -21.88 20.88 -32.96
C ASP A 93 -23.40 21.03 -32.76
N VAL A 94 -23.98 20.59 -31.63
CA VAL A 94 -25.45 20.64 -31.42
C VAL A 94 -25.95 21.97 -30.82
N PHE A 95 -25.07 22.85 -30.33
CA PHE A 95 -25.47 24.19 -29.87
C PHE A 95 -24.98 25.29 -30.83
N SER A 96 -25.58 25.37 -32.02
CA SER A 96 -25.69 26.67 -32.71
C SER A 96 -26.98 27.34 -32.24
N PRO A 97 -26.93 28.43 -31.45
CA PRO A 97 -28.11 29.23 -31.21
C PRO A 97 -28.54 29.81 -32.56
N LEU A 98 -29.79 29.59 -32.93
CA LEU A 98 -30.44 30.22 -34.07
C LEU A 98 -30.21 31.74 -33.97
N SER A 99 -29.29 32.25 -34.79
CA SER A 99 -29.13 33.68 -35.02
C SER A 99 -30.46 34.22 -35.55
N GLY A 100 -31.02 35.17 -34.82
CA GLY A 100 -32.32 35.73 -35.10
C GLY A 100 -32.35 36.72 -36.26
N ARG A 101 -33.60 36.96 -36.68
CA ARG A 101 -34.18 38.03 -37.50
C ARG A 101 -33.96 37.96 -39.01
#